data_AF-A0A8T4XQI9-F1
#
_entry.id   AF-A0A8T4XQI9-F1
#
_cell.length_a   1.000
_cell.length_b   1.000
_cell.length_c   1.000
_cell.angle_alpha   90.00
_cell.angle_beta   90.00
_cell.angle_gamma   90.00
#
_symmetry.space_group_name_H-M   'P 1'
#
loop_
_entity.id
_entity.type
_entity.pdbx_description
1 polymer ?
#
loop_
_entity_poly.entity_id
_entity_poly.type
_entity_poly.pdbx_seq_one_letter_code
_entity_poly.pdbx_strand_id
1 'polypeptide(L)'
;MAEAELEMETFGEGSFLKLLKSLLPRIAKAVLWTAFYILLDFLLRRIFPYEALPMELITTTRGFILILTFFTLAGNLSSGTIFEYIFGFAKGISLIAFTWLAFCGGILTLTLPSETSIPSIYVTVDFRIFLGMYILIELLGIATNILRAIEFLSKKVEAP
;
A
#
# COMPACT_ATOMS: atom_id res chain seq x y z
N MET A 1 -3.32 -40.25 21.04
CA MET A 1 -3.72 -38.83 21.26
C MET A 1 -2.51 -37.92 21.30
N ALA A 2 -1.43 -38.22 22.04
CA ALA A 2 -0.21 -37.40 22.07
C ALA A 2 0.56 -37.31 20.72
N GLU A 3 0.50 -38.34 19.87
CA GLU A 3 1.20 -38.33 18.56
C GLU A 3 0.51 -37.43 17.50
N ALA A 4 -0.79 -37.16 17.64
CA ALA A 4 -1.53 -36.32 16.70
C ALA A 4 -1.36 -34.81 16.95
N GLU A 5 -1.05 -34.41 18.19
CA GLU A 5 -0.73 -33.01 18.52
C GLU A 5 0.68 -32.61 18.05
N LEU A 6 1.64 -33.54 18.13
CA LEU A 6 3.02 -33.33 17.69
C LEU A 6 3.17 -33.21 16.16
N GLU A 7 2.35 -33.91 15.37
CA GLU A 7 2.36 -33.76 13.91
C GLU A 7 1.68 -32.45 13.45
N MET A 8 0.70 -31.92 14.19
CA MET A 8 0.08 -30.64 13.84
C MET A 8 0.98 -29.44 14.14
N GLU A 9 1.78 -29.49 15.21
CA GLU A 9 2.73 -28.43 15.57
C GLU A 9 3.92 -28.35 14.59
N THR A 10 4.44 -29.51 14.17
CA THR A 10 5.56 -29.61 13.23
C THR A 10 5.18 -29.33 11.77
N PHE A 11 3.94 -29.65 11.36
CA PHE A 11 3.39 -29.28 10.04
C PHE A 11 3.17 -27.76 9.93
N GLY A 12 2.80 -27.12 11.04
CA GLY A 12 2.69 -25.66 11.16
C GLY A 12 4.03 -24.96 10.96
N GLU A 13 5.04 -25.28 11.77
CA GLU A 13 6.35 -24.61 11.72
C GLU A 13 7.10 -24.83 10.39
N GLY A 14 7.11 -26.04 9.85
CA GLY A 14 7.83 -26.36 8.61
C GLY A 14 7.24 -25.68 7.37
N SER A 15 5.91 -25.59 7.30
CA SER A 15 5.18 -24.86 6.25
C SER A 15 5.37 -23.36 6.40
N PHE A 16 5.25 -22.84 7.63
CA PHE A 16 5.42 -21.42 7.92
C PHE A 16 6.85 -20.95 7.61
N LEU A 17 7.89 -21.72 7.95
CA LEU A 17 9.28 -21.38 7.65
C LEU A 17 9.60 -21.44 6.14
N LYS A 18 8.94 -22.32 5.38
CA LYS A 18 9.03 -22.35 3.91
C LYS A 18 8.35 -21.14 3.27
N LEU A 19 7.17 -20.76 3.75
CA LEU A 19 6.48 -19.53 3.35
C LEU A 19 7.28 -18.29 3.76
N LEU A 20 7.87 -18.30 4.95
CA LEU A 20 8.72 -17.22 5.46
C LEU A 20 9.97 -17.06 4.59
N LYS A 21 10.64 -18.15 4.21
CA LYS A 21 11.81 -18.13 3.31
C LYS A 21 11.47 -17.68 1.89
N SER A 22 10.30 -18.04 1.35
CA SER A 22 9.90 -17.61 0.00
C SER A 22 9.43 -16.14 -0.01
N LEU A 23 8.84 -15.66 1.09
CA LEU A 23 8.44 -14.27 1.27
C LEU A 23 9.58 -13.39 1.81
N LEU A 24 10.66 -13.98 2.35
CA LEU A 24 11.80 -13.28 2.94
C LEU A 24 12.40 -12.20 2.03
N PRO A 25 12.71 -12.44 0.74
CA PRO A 25 13.26 -11.38 -0.09
C PRO A 25 12.22 -10.29 -0.40
N ARG A 26 10.93 -10.63 -0.43
CA ARG A 26 9.83 -9.73 -0.76
C ARG A 26 9.46 -8.84 0.43
N ILE A 27 9.40 -9.42 1.63
CA ILE A 27 9.20 -8.75 2.90
C ILE A 27 10.46 -7.98 3.28
N ALA A 28 11.67 -8.51 3.12
CA ALA A 28 12.90 -7.76 3.38
C ALA A 28 12.99 -6.53 2.48
N LYS A 29 12.61 -6.64 1.20
CA LYS A 29 12.54 -5.48 0.30
C LYS A 29 11.46 -4.50 0.75
N ALA A 30 10.29 -4.97 1.18
CA ALA A 30 9.24 -4.12 1.73
C ALA A 30 9.69 -3.41 3.02
N VAL A 31 10.32 -4.13 3.96
CA VAL A 31 10.89 -3.61 5.21
C VAL A 31 12.02 -2.63 4.92
N LEU A 32 12.86 -2.86 3.91
CA LEU A 32 13.87 -1.91 3.47
C LEU A 32 13.24 -0.63 2.93
N TRP A 33 12.19 -0.74 2.10
CA TRP A 33 11.44 0.42 1.63
C TRP A 33 10.75 1.15 2.79
N THR A 34 10.13 0.42 3.72
CA THR A 34 9.50 1.00 4.91
C THR A 34 10.53 1.67 5.80
N ALA A 35 11.68 1.07 6.04
CA ALA A 35 12.78 1.66 6.80
C ALA A 35 13.34 2.91 6.10
N PHE A 36 13.44 2.88 4.76
CA PHE A 36 13.80 4.04 3.97
C PHE A 36 12.76 5.16 4.08
N TYR A 37 11.46 4.85 4.01
CA TYR A 37 10.39 5.83 4.22
C TYR A 37 10.37 6.38 5.64
N ILE A 38 10.64 5.55 6.66
CA ILE A 38 10.76 6.00 8.06
C ILE A 38 11.99 6.90 8.24
N LEU A 39 13.13 6.57 7.61
CA LEU A 39 14.32 7.40 7.65
C LEU A 39 14.09 8.74 6.92
N LEU A 40 13.40 8.70 5.77
CA LEU A 40 12.99 9.88 5.03
C LEU A 40 12.05 10.74 5.88
N ASP A 41 11.04 10.14 6.51
CA ASP A 41 10.12 10.82 7.44
C ASP A 41 10.86 11.44 8.63
N PHE A 42 11.84 10.72 9.21
CA PHE A 42 12.67 11.22 10.30
C PHE A 42 13.53 12.42 9.88
N LEU A 43 14.12 12.39 8.67
CA LEU A 43 14.86 13.51 8.09
C LEU A 43 13.93 14.69 7.78
N LEU A 44 12.74 14.44 7.24
CA LEU A 44 11.74 15.46 6.98
C LEU A 44 11.25 16.11 8.28
N ARG A 45 11.01 15.36 9.36
CA ARG A 45 10.69 15.91 10.70
C ARG A 45 11.78 16.82 11.25
N ARG A 46 13.05 16.57 10.89
CA ARG A 46 14.19 17.39 11.33
C ARG A 46 14.23 18.74 10.59
N ILE A 47 13.77 18.77 9.33
CA ILE A 47 13.85 19.95 8.44
C ILE A 47 12.52 20.73 8.46
N PHE A 48 11.40 20.05 8.64
CA PHE A 48 10.04 20.60 8.61
C PHE A 48 9.33 20.38 9.96
N PRO A 49 8.72 21.42 10.57
CA PRO A 49 7.93 21.27 11.77
C PRO A 49 6.67 20.46 11.45
N TYR A 50 6.69 19.18 11.78
CA TYR A 50 5.57 18.25 11.57
C TYR A 50 4.31 18.65 12.38
N GLU A 51 4.50 19.43 13.44
CA GLU A 51 3.45 20.05 14.25
C GLU A 51 2.62 21.08 13.46
N ALA A 52 3.18 21.64 12.39
CA ALA A 52 2.50 22.56 11.48
C ALA A 52 1.79 21.84 10.32
N LEU A 53 1.90 20.51 10.20
CA LEU A 53 1.16 19.77 9.18
C LEU A 53 -0.29 19.61 9.63
N PRO A 54 -1.26 19.88 8.74
CA PRO A 54 -2.66 19.70 9.09
C PRO A 54 -2.94 18.22 9.37
N MET A 55 -3.75 17.97 10.39
CA MET A 55 -4.13 16.64 10.85
C MET A 55 -4.69 15.76 9.71
N GLU A 56 -5.34 16.39 8.72
CA GLU A 56 -5.88 15.75 7.52
C GLU A 56 -4.84 14.99 6.71
N LEU A 57 -3.62 15.53 6.59
CA LEU A 57 -2.53 14.89 5.85
C LEU A 57 -2.03 13.63 6.59
N ILE A 58 -1.96 13.70 7.92
CA ILE A 58 -1.58 12.58 8.78
C ILE A 58 -2.61 11.45 8.68
N THR A 59 -3.90 11.77 8.79
CA THR A 59 -4.99 10.77 8.67
C THR A 59 -5.05 10.16 7.29
N THR A 60 -4.85 10.96 6.24
CA THR A 60 -4.82 10.50 4.84
C THR A 60 -3.68 9.52 4.61
N THR A 61 -2.47 9.88 5.05
CA THR A 61 -1.28 9.05 4.91
C THR A 61 -1.46 7.71 5.62
N ARG A 62 -2.03 7.72 6.84
CA ARG A 62 -2.34 6.50 7.59
C ARG A 62 -3.33 5.60 6.85
N GLY A 63 -4.41 6.18 6.30
CA GLY A 63 -5.40 5.43 5.51
C GLY A 63 -4.79 4.78 4.27
N PHE A 64 -3.94 5.52 3.56
CA PHE A 64 -3.23 5.04 2.37
C PHE A 64 -2.35 3.82 2.69
N ILE A 65 -1.56 3.90 3.77
CA ILE A 65 -0.70 2.80 4.23
C ILE A 65 -1.55 1.58 4.61
N LEU A 66 -2.66 1.77 5.33
CA LEU A 66 -3.55 0.66 5.72
C LEU A 66 -4.11 -0.09 4.51
N ILE A 67 -4.61 0.64 3.49
CA ILE A 67 -5.12 0.04 2.25
C ILE A 67 -4.01 -0.75 1.56
N LEU A 68 -2.84 -0.13 1.37
CA LEU A 68 -1.69 -0.79 0.75
C LEU A 68 -1.33 -2.08 1.46
N THR A 69 -1.09 -2.02 2.78
CA THR A 69 -0.65 -3.17 3.56
C THR A 69 -1.71 -4.27 3.57
N PHE A 70 -2.99 -3.93 3.78
CA PHE A 70 -4.07 -4.90 3.81
C PHE A 70 -4.16 -5.70 2.50
N PHE A 71 -4.25 -5.02 1.36
CA PHE A 71 -4.37 -5.68 0.07
C PHE A 71 -3.10 -6.40 -0.36
N THR A 72 -1.92 -5.86 -0.04
CA THR A 72 -0.66 -6.55 -0.31
C THR A 72 -0.57 -7.84 0.50
N LEU A 73 -0.98 -7.84 1.77
CA LEU A 73 -1.00 -9.04 2.60
C LEU A 73 -2.03 -10.04 2.08
N ALA A 74 -3.25 -9.60 1.77
CA ALA A 74 -4.32 -10.44 1.22
C ALA A 74 -3.92 -11.09 -0.12
N GLY A 75 -3.37 -10.30 -1.04
CA GLY A 75 -2.87 -10.80 -2.33
C GLY A 75 -1.77 -11.84 -2.16
N ASN A 76 -0.79 -11.59 -1.29
CA ASN A 76 0.29 -12.53 -1.01
C ASN A 76 -0.20 -13.83 -0.35
N LEU A 77 -1.17 -13.77 0.57
CA LEU A 77 -1.77 -14.96 1.19
C LEU A 77 -2.51 -15.82 0.17
N SER A 78 -3.10 -15.18 -0.84
CA SER A 78 -3.78 -15.86 -1.94
C SER A 78 -2.86 -16.23 -3.11
N SER A 79 -1.54 -16.12 -2.95
CA SER A 79 -0.63 -16.26 -4.07
C SER A 79 -0.68 -17.64 -4.71
N GLY A 80 -0.64 -17.67 -6.04
CA GLY A 80 -0.82 -18.91 -6.82
C GLY A 80 -2.28 -19.32 -7.05
N THR A 81 -3.23 -18.53 -6.53
CA THR A 81 -4.66 -18.65 -6.86
C THR A 81 -5.12 -17.48 -7.71
N ILE A 82 -6.32 -17.58 -8.29
CA ILE A 82 -6.91 -16.47 -9.05
C ILE A 82 -7.19 -15.23 -8.17
N PHE A 83 -7.33 -15.43 -6.85
CA PHE A 83 -7.58 -14.35 -5.91
C PHE A 83 -6.41 -13.36 -5.80
N GLU A 84 -5.17 -13.79 -6.09
CA GLU A 84 -4.01 -12.88 -6.10
C GLU A 84 -4.24 -11.70 -7.06
N TYR A 85 -4.78 -11.99 -8.25
CA TYR A 85 -5.06 -10.99 -9.27
C TYR A 85 -6.27 -10.11 -8.90
N ILE A 86 -7.29 -10.71 -8.28
CA ILE A 86 -8.49 -9.97 -7.82
C ILE A 86 -8.11 -8.99 -6.71
N PHE A 87 -7.29 -9.40 -5.73
CA PHE A 87 -6.81 -8.49 -4.70
C PHE A 87 -5.90 -7.39 -5.27
N GLY A 88 -5.06 -7.71 -6.26
CA GLY A 88 -4.29 -6.70 -6.98
C GLY A 88 -5.16 -5.66 -7.69
N PHE A 89 -6.23 -6.10 -8.34
CA PHE A 89 -7.22 -5.24 -8.98
C PHE A 89 -7.97 -4.37 -7.96
N ALA A 90 -8.51 -4.98 -6.91
CA ALA A 90 -9.26 -4.30 -5.86
C ALA A 90 -8.39 -3.26 -5.13
N LYS A 91 -7.10 -3.55 -4.93
CA LYS A 91 -6.13 -2.60 -4.39
C LYS A 91 -6.06 -1.33 -5.24
N GLY A 92 -5.85 -1.47 -6.55
CA GLY A 92 -5.70 -0.32 -7.44
C GLY A 92 -6.94 0.57 -7.43
N ILE A 93 -8.13 -0.03 -7.48
CA ILE A 93 -9.39 0.72 -7.39
C ILE A 93 -9.52 1.43 -6.05
N SER A 94 -9.24 0.72 -4.95
CA SER A 94 -9.34 1.28 -3.60
C SER A 94 -8.40 2.48 -3.42
N LEU A 95 -7.19 2.39 -3.97
CA LEU A 95 -6.20 3.45 -3.90
C LEU A 95 -6.58 4.66 -4.75
N ILE A 96 -7.10 4.44 -5.97
CA ILE A 96 -7.62 5.52 -6.82
C ILE A 96 -8.76 6.25 -6.11
N ALA A 97 -9.75 5.51 -5.62
CA ALA A 97 -10.92 6.09 -4.93
C ALA A 97 -10.50 6.85 -3.66
N PHE A 98 -9.66 6.25 -2.83
CA PHE A 98 -9.17 6.87 -1.60
C PHE A 98 -8.39 8.16 -1.89
N THR A 99 -7.46 8.13 -2.83
CA THR A 99 -6.60 9.27 -3.14
C THR A 99 -7.40 10.39 -3.81
N TRP A 100 -8.36 10.06 -4.69
CA TRP A 100 -9.24 11.05 -5.30
C TRP A 100 -10.07 11.82 -4.24
N LEU A 101 -10.65 11.07 -3.28
CA LEU A 101 -11.43 11.66 -2.19
C LEU A 101 -10.56 12.47 -1.24
N ALA A 102 -9.39 11.95 -0.86
CA ALA A 102 -8.51 12.58 0.12
C ALA A 102 -7.89 13.90 -0.37
N PHE A 103 -7.64 14.03 -1.67
CA PHE A 103 -7.06 15.25 -2.25
C PHE A 103 -8.09 16.19 -2.87
N CYS A 104 -9.40 15.95 -2.65
CA CYS A 104 -10.50 16.76 -3.18
C CYS A 104 -10.32 17.17 -4.66
N GLY A 105 -9.86 16.24 -5.51
CA GLY A 105 -9.61 16.52 -6.94
C GLY A 105 -8.29 17.25 -7.24
N GLY A 106 -7.32 17.23 -6.31
CA GLY A 106 -5.94 17.64 -6.54
C GLY A 106 -5.58 19.06 -6.07
N ILE A 107 -6.40 19.73 -5.26
CA ILE A 107 -6.02 21.02 -4.65
C ILE A 107 -5.86 20.80 -3.15
N LEU A 108 -4.64 20.97 -2.65
CA LEU A 108 -4.33 20.91 -1.23
C LEU A 108 -4.14 22.32 -0.69
N THR A 109 -5.05 22.78 0.16
CA THR A 109 -4.91 24.07 0.85
C THR A 109 -4.46 23.83 2.29
N LEU A 110 -3.21 24.16 2.57
CA LEU A 110 -2.61 24.09 3.89
C LEU A 110 -2.79 25.44 4.58
N THR A 111 -3.44 25.44 5.73
CA THR A 111 -3.52 26.63 6.59
C THR A 111 -2.43 26.51 7.63
N LEU A 112 -1.38 27.32 7.51
CA LEU A 112 -0.31 27.35 8.51
C LEU A 112 -0.74 28.29 9.64
N PRO A 113 -0.97 27.79 10.87
CA PRO A 113 -1.23 28.65 12.00
C PRO A 113 0.04 29.46 12.29
N SER A 114 -0.10 30.77 12.39
CA SER A 114 0.96 31.65 12.87
C SER A 114 0.75 31.93 14.34
N GLU A 115 1.84 31.94 15.10
CA GLU A 115 1.86 32.39 16.48
C GLU A 115 1.43 33.87 16.59
N THR A 116 0.33 34.08 17.29
CA THR A 116 -0.23 35.27 17.99
C THR A 116 -0.16 36.69 17.40
N SER A 117 0.43 36.97 16.24
CA SER A 117 0.46 38.34 15.67
C SER A 117 0.62 38.46 14.14
N ILE A 118 0.60 37.36 13.39
CA ILE A 118 0.66 37.37 11.91
C ILE A 118 -0.61 36.68 11.37
N PRO A 119 -1.24 37.20 10.31
CA PRO A 119 -2.37 36.52 9.67
C PRO A 119 -1.98 35.11 9.19
N SER A 120 -2.92 34.17 9.34
CA SER A 120 -2.79 32.80 8.85
C SER A 120 -2.43 32.78 7.36
N ILE A 121 -1.37 32.06 7.01
CA ILE A 121 -0.93 31.91 5.62
C ILE A 121 -1.63 30.70 5.01
N TYR A 122 -2.38 30.93 3.93
CA TYR A 122 -2.97 29.88 3.12
C TYR A 122 -2.02 29.50 2.00
N VAL A 123 -1.45 28.31 2.08
CA VAL A 123 -0.60 27.74 1.03
C VAL A 123 -1.45 26.76 0.23
N THR A 124 -1.78 27.13 -1.00
CA THR A 124 -2.50 26.24 -1.92
C THR A 124 -1.51 25.60 -2.87
N VAL A 125 -1.49 24.28 -2.91
CA VAL A 125 -0.66 23.49 -3.82
C VAL A 125 -1.57 22.73 -4.79
N ASP A 126 -1.36 22.93 -6.08
CA ASP A 126 -2.04 22.19 -7.13
C ASP A 126 -1.28 20.88 -7.43
N PHE A 127 -1.88 19.77 -7.03
CA PHE A 127 -1.42 18.40 -7.25
C PHE A 127 -2.20 17.68 -8.34
N ARG A 128 -3.03 18.36 -9.15
CA ARG A 128 -3.87 17.71 -10.17
C ARG A 128 -3.07 16.85 -11.15
N ILE A 129 -1.91 17.35 -11.60
CA ILE A 129 -1.02 16.62 -12.51
C ILE A 129 -0.48 15.35 -11.84
N PHE A 130 -0.02 15.47 -10.59
CA PHE A 130 0.49 14.35 -9.81
C PHE A 130 -0.59 13.31 -9.54
N LEU A 131 -1.81 13.75 -9.20
CA LEU A 131 -2.96 12.87 -9.01
C LEU A 131 -3.33 12.14 -10.31
N GLY A 132 -3.32 12.84 -11.44
CA GLY A 132 -3.53 12.23 -12.75
C GLY A 132 -2.48 11.17 -13.08
N MET A 133 -1.20 11.48 -12.87
CA MET A 133 -0.10 10.53 -13.06
C MET A 133 -0.24 9.32 -12.14
N TYR A 134 -0.60 9.54 -10.87
CA TYR A 134 -0.83 8.47 -9.90
C TYR A 134 -1.96 7.53 -10.34
N ILE A 135 -3.10 8.08 -10.77
CA ILE A 135 -4.23 7.31 -11.27
C ILE A 135 -3.85 6.48 -12.49
N LEU A 136 -3.08 7.05 -13.42
CA LEU A 136 -2.58 6.32 -14.60
C LEU A 136 -1.70 5.13 -14.22
N ILE A 137 -0.82 5.29 -13.23
CA ILE A 137 0.03 4.22 -12.73
C ILE A 137 -0.81 3.10 -12.11
N GLU A 138 -1.80 3.43 -11.28
CA GLU A 138 -2.70 2.43 -10.69
C GLU A 138 -3.56 1.73 -11.75
N LEU A 139 -4.03 2.46 -12.78
CA LEU A 139 -4.72 1.88 -13.94
C LEU A 139 -3.84 0.87 -14.68
N LEU A 140 -2.56 1.17 -14.87
CA LEU A 140 -1.60 0.26 -15.50
C LEU A 140 -1.39 -0.99 -14.63
N GLY A 141 -1.34 -0.83 -13.31
CA GLY A 141 -1.30 -1.93 -12.36
C GLY A 141 -2.54 -2.83 -12.45
N ILE A 142 -3.73 -2.23 -12.51
CA ILE A 142 -5.01 -2.91 -12.74
C ILE A 142 -4.98 -3.71 -14.04
N ALA A 143 -4.60 -3.08 -15.15
CA ALA A 143 -4.53 -3.74 -16.45
C ALA A 143 -3.58 -4.94 -16.43
N THR A 144 -2.42 -4.80 -15.77
CA THR A 144 -1.45 -5.88 -15.60
C THR A 144 -2.03 -7.05 -14.82
N ASN A 145 -2.78 -6.79 -13.74
CA ASN A 145 -3.44 -7.85 -12.96
C ASN A 145 -4.50 -8.59 -13.78
N ILE A 146 -5.27 -7.88 -14.61
CA ILE A 146 -6.26 -8.48 -15.51
C ILE A 146 -5.57 -9.39 -16.54
N LEU A 147 -4.52 -8.91 -17.21
CA LEU A 147 -3.79 -9.69 -18.22
C LEU A 147 -3.20 -10.97 -17.61
N ARG A 148 -2.64 -10.89 -16.40
CA ARG A 148 -2.11 -12.07 -15.70
C ARG A 148 -3.21 -13.05 -15.28
N ALA A 149 -4.38 -12.55 -14.88
CA ALA A 149 -5.52 -13.41 -14.56
C ALA A 149 -5.99 -14.21 -15.80
N ILE A 150 -6.03 -13.55 -16.96
CA ILE A 150 -6.36 -14.21 -18.23
C ILE A 150 -5.31 -15.27 -18.58
N GLU A 151 -4.03 -14.93 -18.47
CA GLU A 151 -2.93 -15.88 -18.73
C GLU A 151 -3.00 -17.10 -17.80
N PHE A 152 -3.29 -16.89 -16.51
CA PHE A 152 -3.46 -17.96 -15.52
C PHE A 152 -4.62 -18.89 -15.88
N LEU A 153 -5.77 -18.32 -16.26
CA LEU A 153 -6.93 -19.09 -16.70
C LEU A 153 -6.63 -19.88 -17.98
N SER A 154 -5.97 -19.25 -18.96
CA SER A 154 -5.60 -19.89 -20.23
C SER A 154 -4.72 -21.12 -20.01
N LYS A 155 -3.70 -21.02 -19.16
CA LYS A 155 -2.78 -22.13 -18.85
C LYS A 155 -3.48 -23.30 -18.16
N LYS A 156 -4.54 -23.05 -17.38
CA LYS A 156 -5.34 -24.11 -16.75
C LYS A 156 -6.23 -24.85 -17.73
N VAL A 157 -6.58 -24.25 -18.86
CA VAL A 157 -7.42 -24.86 -19.91
C VAL A 157 -6.60 -25.72 -20.86
N GLU A 158 -5.31 -25.40 -21.08
CA GLU A 158 -4.41 -26.17 -21.96
C GLU A 158 -3.67 -27.33 -21.26
N ALA A 159 -3.71 -27.42 -19.93
CA ALA A 159 -3.14 -28.56 -19.22
C ALA A 159 -4.09 -29.79 -19.35
N PRO A 160 -3.64 -30.90 -19.99
CA PRO A 160 -4.46 -32.09 -20.24
C PRO A 160 -4.84 -32.86 -18.96
#